data_AF-A0A6G2DXN5-F1
#
_entry.id   AF-A0A6G2DXN5-F1
#
_cell.length_a   1.000
_cell.length_b   1.000
_cell.length_c   1.000
_cell.angle_alpha   90.00
_cell.angle_beta   90.00
_cell.angle_gamma   90.00
#
_symmetry.space_group_name_H-M   'P 1'
#
loop_
_entity.id
_entity.type
_entity.pdbx_description
1 polymer ?
#
loop_
_entity_poly.entity_id
_entity_poly.type
_entity_poly.pdbx_seq_one_letter_code
_entity_poly.pdbx_strand_id
1 'polypeptide(L)'
;MQRLEVYKNYQHLYDLRIAILLNLSTLYLYNQDKNMCKQICYTLLEDAKNKKSYDRLAICYVRIGICTDDSKLIQKGFSLLELTEETSMLSHLKKEVE
;
A
#
# COMPACT_ATOMS: atom_id res chain seq x y z
N MET A 1 -13.33 9.74 -3.80
CA MET A 1 -13.22 8.75 -2.70
C MET A 1 -14.48 8.61 -1.84
N GLN A 2 -15.25 9.68 -1.57
CA GLN A 2 -16.39 9.67 -0.62
C GLN A 2 -17.48 8.59 -0.86
N ARG A 3 -17.82 8.24 -2.10
CA ARG A 3 -18.87 7.22 -2.36
C ARG A 3 -18.48 5.80 -1.92
N LEU A 4 -17.19 5.49 -1.80
CA LEU A 4 -16.72 4.15 -1.42
C LEU A 4 -16.65 3.95 0.11
N GLU A 5 -16.82 5.00 0.90
CA GLU A 5 -16.85 4.88 2.37
C GLU A 5 -18.15 4.29 2.91
N VAL A 6 -19.27 4.53 2.22
CA VAL A 6 -20.61 4.06 2.61
C VAL A 6 -20.68 2.53 2.71
N TYR A 7 -19.84 1.80 1.97
CA TYR A 7 -19.89 0.34 1.85
C TYR A 7 -18.81 -0.40 2.67
N LYS A 8 -18.12 0.28 3.59
CA LYS A 8 -16.95 -0.27 4.31
C LYS A 8 -17.20 -1.58 5.08
N ASN A 9 -18.46 -1.88 5.42
CA ASN A 9 -18.84 -3.04 6.23
C ASN A 9 -19.35 -4.24 5.40
N TYR A 10 -19.51 -4.11 4.08
CA TYR A 10 -19.90 -5.23 3.23
C TYR A 10 -18.63 -5.96 2.76
N GLN A 11 -18.37 -7.14 3.32
CA GLN A 11 -17.05 -7.80 3.26
C GLN A 11 -16.53 -7.99 1.82
N HIS A 12 -17.37 -8.42 0.88
CA HIS A 12 -16.97 -8.57 -0.53
C HIS A 12 -16.66 -7.23 -1.23
N LEU A 13 -17.38 -6.15 -0.87
CA LEU A 13 -17.11 -4.82 -1.41
C LEU A 13 -15.86 -4.21 -0.80
N TYR A 14 -15.53 -4.57 0.45
CA TYR A 14 -14.29 -4.18 1.10
C TYR A 14 -13.07 -4.75 0.37
N ASP A 15 -13.03 -6.06 0.13
CA ASP A 15 -11.88 -6.67 -0.56
C ASP A 15 -11.72 -6.14 -1.98
N LEU A 16 -12.83 -5.95 -2.70
CA LEU A 16 -12.82 -5.33 -4.03
C LEU A 16 -12.29 -3.89 -3.97
N ARG A 17 -12.75 -3.09 -3.00
CA ARG A 17 -12.25 -1.71 -2.79
C ARG A 17 -10.75 -1.70 -2.54
N ILE A 18 -10.24 -2.60 -1.69
CA ILE A 18 -8.80 -2.67 -1.41
C ILE A 18 -8.00 -3.04 -2.66
N ALA A 19 -8.45 -4.05 -3.42
CA ALA A 19 -7.81 -4.44 -4.67
C ALA A 19 -7.76 -3.28 -5.68
N ILE A 20 -8.87 -2.54 -5.85
CA ILE A 20 -8.94 -1.37 -6.73
C ILE A 20 -7.96 -0.29 -6.28
N LEU A 21 -7.93 0.04 -4.98
CA LEU A 21 -7.05 1.07 -4.43
C LEU A 21 -5.57 0.68 -4.56
N LEU A 22 -5.21 -0.59 -4.31
CA LEU A 22 -3.85 -1.07 -4.51
C LEU A 22 -3.42 -0.93 -5.97
N ASN A 23 -4.26 -1.36 -6.91
CA ASN A 23 -3.97 -1.24 -8.35
C ASN A 23 -3.85 0.23 -8.78
N LEU A 24 -4.72 1.12 -8.30
CA LEU A 24 -4.63 2.55 -8.57
C LEU A 24 -3.33 3.15 -8.01
N SER A 25 -2.93 2.79 -6.78
CA SER A 25 -1.66 3.28 -6.23
C SER A 25 -0.45 2.82 -7.07
N THR A 26 -0.48 1.60 -7.62
CA THR A 26 0.56 1.11 -8.55
C THR A 26 0.58 1.96 -9.83
N LEU A 27 -0.58 2.20 -10.44
CA LEU A 27 -0.69 2.97 -11.67
C LEU A 27 -0.20 4.41 -11.47
N TYR A 28 -0.62 5.08 -10.40
CA TYR A 28 -0.18 6.45 -10.12
C TYR A 28 1.33 6.52 -9.80
N LEU A 29 1.87 5.52 -9.10
CA LEU A 29 3.30 5.43 -8.84
C LEU A 29 4.11 5.35 -10.14
N TYR A 30 3.74 4.43 -11.04
CA TYR A 30 4.45 4.25 -12.32
C TYR A 30 4.29 5.42 -13.29
N ASN A 31 3.18 6.15 -13.21
CA ASN A 31 2.98 7.38 -13.97
C ASN A 31 3.57 8.63 -13.29
N GLN A 32 4.38 8.47 -12.25
CA GLN A 32 5.05 9.55 -11.51
C GLN A 32 4.12 10.54 -10.80
N ASP A 33 2.82 10.23 -10.68
CA ASP A 33 1.89 10.98 -9.84
C ASP A 33 2.03 10.51 -8.38
N LYS A 34 3.15 10.91 -7.78
CA LYS A 34 3.50 10.61 -6.38
C LYS A 34 2.44 11.15 -5.40
N ASN A 35 1.76 12.24 -5.74
CA ASN A 35 0.75 12.83 -4.86
C ASN A 35 -0.50 11.95 -4.75
N MET A 36 -1.05 11.50 -5.87
CA MET A 36 -2.20 10.59 -5.86
C MET A 36 -1.86 9.23 -5.28
N CYS A 37 -0.69 8.67 -5.63
CA CYS A 37 -0.21 7.42 -5.03
C CYS A 37 -0.15 7.53 -3.50
N LYS A 38 0.47 8.59 -2.99
CA LYS A 38 0.60 8.85 -1.55
C LYS A 38 -0.76 8.96 -0.85
N GLN A 39 -1.70 9.72 -1.40
CA GLN A 39 -3.05 9.86 -0.82
C GLN A 39 -3.79 8.52 -0.71
N ILE A 40 -3.70 7.69 -1.76
CA ILE A 40 -4.29 6.35 -1.76
C ILE A 40 -3.59 5.46 -0.73
N CYS A 41 -2.26 5.48 -0.67
CA CYS A 41 -1.50 4.66 0.27
C CYS A 41 -1.79 5.03 1.73
N TYR A 42 -2.00 6.31 2.06
CA TYR A 42 -2.43 6.69 3.42
C TYR A 42 -3.83 6.17 3.77
N THR A 43 -4.75 6.17 2.80
CA THR A 43 -6.09 5.58 3.00
C THR A 43 -5.98 4.07 3.27
N LEU A 44 -5.18 3.36 2.46
CA LEU A 44 -4.93 1.93 2.62
C LEU A 44 -4.19 1.58 3.91
N LEU A 45 -3.30 2.47 4.38
CA LEU A 45 -2.51 2.26 5.60
C LEU A 45 -3.42 2.16 6.83
N GLU A 46 -4.41 3.04 6.95
CA GLU A 46 -5.39 3.01 8.06
C GLU A 46 -6.25 1.74 8.00
N ASP A 47 -6.72 1.37 6.81
CA ASP A 47 -7.48 0.12 6.58
C ASP A 47 -6.63 -1.13 6.98
N ALA A 48 -5.35 -1.15 6.60
CA ALA A 48 -4.43 -2.24 6.89
C ALA A 48 -4.09 -2.35 8.39
N LYS A 49 -3.92 -1.23 9.11
CA LYS A 49 -3.74 -1.23 10.58
C LYS A 49 -4.95 -1.84 11.28
N ASN A 50 -6.15 -1.40 10.90
CA ASN A 50 -7.40 -1.85 11.52
C ASN A 50 -7.61 -3.36 11.33
N LYS A 51 -7.24 -3.90 10.17
CA LYS A 51 -7.34 -5.34 9.86
C LYS A 51 -6.12 -6.15 10.27
N LYS A 52 -5.04 -5.52 10.75
CA LYS A 52 -3.74 -6.15 11.04
C LYS A 52 -3.15 -6.90 9.83
N SER A 53 -3.31 -6.33 8.64
CA SER A 53 -2.81 -6.89 7.37
C SER A 53 -1.38 -6.41 7.13
N TYR A 54 -0.39 -7.19 7.60
CA TYR A 54 1.02 -6.78 7.59
C TYR A 54 1.63 -6.69 6.19
N ASP A 55 1.17 -7.54 5.27
CA ASP A 55 1.43 -7.50 3.84
C ASP A 55 1.05 -6.13 3.24
N ARG A 56 -0.18 -5.67 3.48
CA ARG A 56 -0.69 -4.38 2.97
C ARG A 56 -0.02 -3.20 3.67
N LEU A 57 0.29 -3.32 4.96
CA LEU A 57 1.06 -2.32 5.69
C LEU A 57 2.44 -2.11 5.06
N ALA A 58 3.13 -3.20 4.71
CA ALA A 58 4.43 -3.12 4.07
C ALA A 58 4.36 -2.41 2.71
N ILE A 59 3.40 -2.77 1.85
CA ILE A 59 3.18 -2.10 0.55
C ILE A 59 2.97 -0.59 0.77
N CYS A 60 2.12 -0.21 1.72
CA CYS A 60 1.84 1.20 1.99
C CYS A 60 3.10 1.94 2.47
N TYR A 61 3.88 1.35 3.38
CA TYR A 61 5.11 1.98 3.87
C TYR A 61 6.15 2.16 2.76
N VAL A 62 6.38 1.14 1.93
CA VAL A 62 7.32 1.26 0.80
C VAL A 62 6.88 2.34 -0.17
N ARG A 63 5.62 2.32 -0.63
CA ARG A 63 5.14 3.27 -1.63
C ARG A 63 5.04 4.70 -1.11
N ILE A 64 4.63 4.89 0.15
CA ILE A 64 4.70 6.23 0.77
C ILE A 64 6.17 6.67 0.82
N GLY A 65 7.08 5.79 1.22
CA GLY A 65 8.51 6.07 1.28
C GLY A 65 9.08 6.50 -0.07
N ILE A 66 8.73 5.82 -1.17
CA ILE A 66 9.10 6.22 -2.54
C ILE A 66 8.50 7.59 -2.90
N CYS A 67 7.24 7.83 -2.53
CA CYS A 67 6.55 9.08 -2.84
C CYS A 67 7.07 10.29 -2.03
N THR A 68 7.72 10.05 -0.89
CA THR A 68 8.26 11.08 0.01
C THR A 68 9.78 11.06 0.11
N ASP A 69 10.45 10.21 -0.69
CA ASP A 69 11.89 9.95 -0.63
C ASP A 69 12.40 9.62 0.80
N ASP A 70 11.57 8.91 1.58
CA ASP A 70 11.87 8.48 2.96
C ASP A 70 12.34 7.03 3.00
N SER A 71 13.66 6.86 2.99
CA SER A 71 14.31 5.55 3.03
C SER A 71 14.04 4.76 4.30
N LYS A 72 13.76 5.41 5.44
CA LYS A 72 13.42 4.72 6.70
C LYS A 72 12.05 4.05 6.58
N LEU A 73 11.11 4.69 5.90
CA LEU A 73 9.79 4.13 5.67
C LEU A 73 9.83 2.95 4.70
N ILE A 74 10.66 3.04 3.66
CA ILE A 74 10.93 1.91 2.75
C ILE A 74 11.50 0.72 3.52
N GLN A 75 12.54 0.93 4.32
CA GLN A 75 13.15 -0.13 5.12
C GLN A 75 12.17 -0.75 6.12
N LYS A 76 11.32 0.07 6.76
CA LYS A 76 10.26 -0.43 7.63
C LYS A 76 9.31 -1.39 6.92
N GLY A 77 8.94 -1.09 5.67
CA GLY A 77 8.13 -1.97 4.85
C GLY A 77 8.83 -3.28 4.49
N PHE A 78 10.11 -3.21 4.10
CA PHE A 78 10.91 -4.40 3.82
C PHE A 78 11.09 -5.31 5.04
N SER A 79 11.42 -4.75 6.20
CA SER A 79 11.56 -5.53 7.43
C SER A 79 10.26 -6.26 7.81
N LEU A 80 9.09 -5.67 7.55
CA LEU A 80 7.82 -6.35 7.78
C LEU A 80 7.68 -7.59 6.89
N LEU A 81 8.00 -7.49 5.59
CA LEU A 81 7.92 -8.62 4.67
C LEU A 81 8.95 -9.70 4.97
N GLU A 82 10.14 -9.32 5.42
CA GLU A 82 11.17 -10.26 5.86
C GLU A 82 10.71 -11.02 7.11
N LEU A 83 10.12 -10.33 8.09
CA LEU A 83 9.60 -10.94 9.33
C LEU A 83 8.39 -11.85 9.08
N THR A 84 7.62 -11.61 8.02
CA THR A 84 6.47 -12.46 7.64
C THR A 84 6.80 -13.45 6.52
N GLU A 85 8.06 -13.58 6.13
CA GLU A 85 8.53 -14.50 5.08
C GLU A 85 7.89 -14.29 3.69
N GLU A 86 7.39 -13.09 3.40
CA GLU A 86 6.73 -12.70 2.15
C GLU A 86 7.74 -12.37 1.04
N THR A 87 8.61 -13.32 0.73
CA THR A 87 9.78 -13.16 -0.15
C THR A 87 9.44 -12.73 -1.57
N SER A 88 8.34 -13.24 -2.14
CA SER A 88 7.87 -12.85 -3.47
C SER A 88 7.48 -11.38 -3.51
N MET A 89 6.69 -10.92 -2.53
CA MET A 89 6.27 -9.52 -2.40
C MET A 89 7.45 -8.59 -2.17
N LEU A 90 8.42 -9.01 -1.34
CA LEU A 90 9.65 -8.25 -1.10
C LEU A 90 10.43 -8.02 -2.39
N SER A 91 10.58 -9.07 -3.21
CA SER A 91 11.25 -8.98 -4.53
C SER A 91 10.53 -8.01 -5.46
N HIS A 92 9.20 -8.04 -5.49
CA HIS A 92 8.40 -7.10 -6.28
C HIS A 92 8.57 -5.65 -5.82
N LEU A 93 8.49 -5.39 -4.52
CA LEU A 93 8.63 -4.02 -3.99
C LEU A 93 10.04 -3.46 -4.11
N LYS A 94 11.09 -4.30 -4.05
CA LYS A 94 12.47 -3.86 -4.31
C LYS A 94 12.61 -3.26 -5.72
N LYS A 95 11.96 -3.87 -6.72
CA LYS A 95 11.93 -3.35 -8.10
C LYS A 95 11.15 -2.04 -8.25
N GLU A 96 10.23 -1.72 -7.33
CA GLU A 96 9.52 -0.42 -7.35
C GLU A 96 10.41 0.73 -6.83
N VAL A 97 11.49 0.41 -6.10
CA VAL A 97 12.44 1.38 -5.54
C VAL A 97 13.62 1.65 -6.49
N GLU A 98 13.96 0.67 -7.34
CA GLU A 98 14.98 0.77 -8.40
C GLU A 98 14.59 1.77 -9.50
#